data_AF-A0A662TPW8-F1
#
_entry.id   AF-A0A662TPW8-F1
#
_cell.length_a   1.000
_cell.length_b   1.000
_cell.length_c   1.000
_cell.angle_alpha   90.00
_cell.angle_beta   90.00
_cell.angle_gamma   90.00
#
_symmetry.space_group_name_H-M   'P 1'
#
loop_
_entity.id
_entity.type
_entity.pdbx_description
1 polymer ?
#
loop_
_entity_poly.entity_id
_entity_poly.type
_entity_poly.pdbx_seq_one_letter_code
_entity_poly.pdbx_strand_id
1 'polypeptide(L)'
;ARREGVNIGTQVLEVIAENSGGDVRSAIEDFQLVVKTGGLDGASIFLGSRRRSDVIFNVLRKITYAQSITSLRMAVSSLEENPDELFEWIYENIPNIKRNPRDLFKSFELLSFADYFYRNMRSRGDWSWISYLMELVPSVLSPLTGQEGKIIPKYNPPTRVRYIFSARKKWEKRIKIAKEIGKRIHLSGRRVLHEVVPFLPYILSNKKIIPEESWNILTDYLEDLREK
;
A
#
# COMPACT_ATOMS: atom_id res chain seq x y z
N ALA A 1 -21.88 4.93 -22.52
CA ALA A 1 -22.75 5.95 -23.16
C ALA A 1 -23.41 5.43 -24.44
N ARG A 2 -22.74 5.44 -25.61
CA ARG A 2 -23.39 5.08 -26.91
C ARG A 2 -24.02 3.69 -26.94
N ARG A 3 -23.33 2.67 -26.42
CA ARG A 3 -23.86 1.30 -26.33
C ARG A 3 -25.03 1.16 -25.35
N GLU A 4 -25.13 2.05 -24.37
CA GLU A 4 -26.18 2.05 -23.33
C GLU A 4 -27.36 2.97 -23.71
N GLY A 5 -27.36 3.57 -24.91
CA GLY A 5 -28.43 4.49 -25.34
C GLY A 5 -28.51 5.80 -24.56
N VAL A 6 -27.51 6.12 -23.74
CA VAL A 6 -27.50 7.31 -22.88
C VAL A 6 -26.93 8.52 -23.63
N ASN A 7 -27.71 9.60 -23.72
CA ASN A 7 -27.26 10.89 -24.23
C ASN A 7 -26.69 11.73 -23.09
N ILE A 8 -25.36 11.87 -23.04
CA ILE A 8 -24.63 12.60 -22.00
C ILE A 8 -23.70 13.61 -22.68
N GLY A 9 -23.67 14.84 -22.18
CA GLY A 9 -22.82 15.91 -22.72
C GLY A 9 -21.33 15.65 -22.48
N THR A 10 -20.47 16.14 -23.37
CA THR A 10 -19.01 15.94 -23.29
C THR A 10 -18.41 16.47 -21.97
N GLN A 11 -18.90 17.62 -21.48
CA GLN A 11 -18.47 18.20 -20.20
C GLN A 11 -18.69 17.25 -19.01
N VAL A 12 -19.76 16.45 -19.04
CA VAL A 12 -20.06 15.46 -18.00
C VAL A 12 -19.05 14.31 -18.04
N LEU A 13 -18.65 13.88 -19.23
CA LEU A 13 -17.64 12.85 -19.40
C LEU A 13 -16.25 13.34 -18.99
N GLU A 14 -15.93 14.61 -19.23
CA GLU A 14 -14.69 15.25 -18.77
C GLU A 14 -14.63 15.29 -17.25
N VAL A 15 -15.71 15.70 -16.58
CA VAL A 15 -15.80 15.68 -15.10
C VAL A 15 -15.62 14.26 -14.57
N ILE A 16 -16.28 13.25 -15.15
CA ILE A 16 -16.10 11.85 -14.75
C ILE A 16 -14.65 11.39 -14.96
N ALA A 17 -14.05 11.72 -16.10
CA ALA A 17 -12.66 11.37 -16.41
C ALA A 17 -11.69 12.00 -15.41
N GLU A 18 -11.86 13.29 -15.08
CA GLU A 18 -11.05 13.99 -14.08
C GLU A 18 -11.24 13.41 -12.67
N ASN A 19 -12.48 13.11 -12.27
CA ASN A 19 -12.77 12.58 -10.93
C ASN A 19 -12.28 11.14 -10.75
N SER A 20 -12.29 10.34 -11.81
CA SER A 20 -11.85 8.94 -11.80
C SER A 20 -10.33 8.75 -11.66
N GLY A 21 -9.53 9.81 -11.89
CA GLY A 21 -8.08 9.75 -11.77
C GLY A 21 -7.40 8.71 -12.67
N GLY A 22 -8.06 8.32 -13.77
CA GLY A 22 -7.56 7.28 -14.70
C GLY A 22 -7.96 5.84 -14.36
N ASP A 23 -8.73 5.61 -13.30
CA ASP A 23 -9.33 4.31 -13.01
C ASP A 23 -10.63 4.12 -13.79
N VAL A 24 -10.59 3.21 -14.77
CA VAL A 24 -11.72 2.88 -15.65
C VAL A 24 -12.91 2.32 -14.87
N ARG A 25 -12.68 1.56 -13.79
CA ARG A 25 -13.78 1.01 -12.98
C ARG A 25 -14.52 2.14 -12.27
N SER A 26 -13.77 3.02 -11.64
CA SER A 26 -14.31 4.19 -10.94
C SER A 26 -15.07 5.10 -11.92
N ALA A 27 -14.55 5.30 -13.14
CA ALA A 27 -15.23 6.05 -14.19
C ALA A 27 -16.57 5.41 -14.61
N ILE A 28 -16.65 4.07 -14.67
CA ILE A 28 -17.89 3.36 -14.99
C ILE A 28 -18.92 3.50 -13.87
N GLU A 29 -18.49 3.39 -12.61
CA GLU A 29 -19.36 3.57 -11.44
C GLU A 29 -19.94 4.99 -11.38
N ASP A 30 -19.12 6.01 -11.64
CA ASP A 30 -19.55 7.41 -11.72
C ASP A 30 -20.47 7.67 -12.90
N PHE A 31 -20.19 7.06 -14.06
CA PHE A 31 -21.08 7.12 -15.20
C PHE A 31 -22.46 6.53 -14.87
N GLN A 32 -22.51 5.36 -14.21
CA GLN A 32 -23.78 4.74 -13.81
C GLN A 32 -24.55 5.60 -12.81
N LEU A 33 -23.85 6.21 -11.86
CA LEU A 33 -24.43 7.10 -10.87
C LEU A 33 -25.10 8.31 -11.54
N VAL A 34 -24.38 9.00 -12.43
CA VAL A 34 -24.91 10.15 -13.19
C VAL A 34 -26.16 9.80 -13.99
N VAL A 35 -26.17 8.61 -14.60
CA VAL A 35 -27.32 8.13 -15.37
C VAL A 35 -28.52 7.86 -14.46
N LYS A 36 -28.31 7.25 -13.29
CA LYS A 36 -29.39 6.93 -12.34
C LYS A 36 -29.98 8.17 -11.67
N THR A 37 -29.17 9.20 -11.42
CA THR A 37 -29.61 10.43 -10.74
C THR A 37 -30.13 11.50 -11.70
N GLY A 38 -30.22 11.21 -13.00
CA GLY A 38 -30.79 12.12 -13.99
C GLY A 38 -29.89 13.30 -14.40
N GLY A 39 -28.57 13.16 -14.26
CA GLY A 39 -27.60 14.19 -14.65
C GLY A 39 -26.64 14.60 -13.52
N LEU A 40 -25.74 15.54 -13.84
CA LEU A 40 -24.72 16.01 -12.90
C LEU A 40 -25.29 16.67 -11.66
N ASP A 41 -26.39 17.42 -11.75
CA ASP A 41 -26.98 18.10 -10.59
C ASP A 41 -27.45 17.11 -9.53
N GLY A 42 -28.12 16.03 -9.93
CA GLY A 42 -28.52 14.95 -9.03
C GLY A 42 -27.35 14.08 -8.56
N ALA A 43 -26.30 13.97 -9.39
CA ALA A 43 -25.11 13.20 -9.06
C ALA A 43 -24.11 13.97 -8.20
N SER A 44 -24.15 15.31 -8.20
CA SER A 44 -23.16 16.19 -7.59
C SER A 44 -22.96 15.92 -6.09
N ILE A 45 -24.06 15.55 -5.41
CA ILE A 45 -24.07 15.15 -3.99
C ILE A 45 -23.28 13.85 -3.75
N PHE A 46 -23.22 12.97 -4.75
CA PHE A 46 -22.58 11.65 -4.68
C PHE A 46 -21.23 11.56 -5.43
N LEU A 47 -20.97 12.49 -6.34
CA LEU A 47 -19.73 12.66 -7.10
C LEU A 47 -18.67 13.45 -6.31
N GLY A 48 -18.78 13.50 -4.97
CA GLY A 48 -17.83 14.19 -4.10
C GLY A 48 -16.39 13.98 -4.55
N SER A 49 -15.55 15.02 -4.49
CA SER A 49 -14.23 15.02 -5.11
C SER A 49 -13.38 13.83 -4.62
N ARG A 50 -13.36 12.73 -5.37
CA ARG A 50 -12.65 11.49 -5.00
C ARG A 50 -11.17 11.54 -5.34
N ARG A 51 -10.57 12.74 -5.39
CA ARG A 51 -9.12 12.89 -5.39
C ARG A 51 -8.59 12.49 -4.01
N ARG A 52 -8.68 11.20 -3.68
CA ARG A 52 -8.22 10.58 -2.43
C ARG A 52 -6.79 11.01 -2.11
N SER A 53 -5.93 11.01 -3.13
CA SER A 53 -4.55 11.50 -3.02
C SER A 53 -4.44 12.97 -2.61
N ASP A 54 -5.23 13.88 -3.19
CA ASP A 54 -5.18 15.30 -2.82
C ASP A 54 -5.77 15.53 -1.42
N VAL A 55 -6.80 14.75 -1.05
CA VAL A 55 -7.43 14.78 0.27
C VAL A 55 -6.46 14.29 1.35
N ILE A 56 -5.81 13.13 1.16
CA ILE A 56 -4.85 12.58 2.14
C ILE A 56 -3.62 13.47 2.30
N PHE A 57 -3.07 14.06 1.22
CA PHE A 57 -1.97 15.01 1.33
C PHE A 57 -2.31 16.23 2.18
N ASN A 58 -3.53 16.76 2.02
CA ASN A 58 -4.01 17.87 2.83
C ASN A 58 -4.20 17.46 4.29
N VAL A 59 -4.69 16.24 4.55
CA VAL A 59 -4.82 15.71 5.91
C VAL A 59 -3.46 15.48 6.56
N LEU A 60 -2.50 14.86 5.87
CA LEU A 60 -1.12 14.69 6.35
C LEU A 60 -0.46 16.04 6.67
N ARG A 61 -0.71 17.06 5.84
CA ARG A 61 -0.27 18.43 6.12
C ARG A 61 -0.89 18.99 7.40
N LYS A 62 -2.21 18.85 7.59
CA LYS A 62 -2.88 19.29 8.82
C LYS A 62 -2.32 18.56 10.05
N ILE A 63 -2.10 17.25 9.95
CA ILE A 63 -1.54 16.42 11.02
C ILE A 63 -0.12 16.89 11.39
N THR A 64 0.73 17.10 10.38
CA THR A 64 2.14 17.49 10.57
C THR A 64 2.28 18.84 11.29
N TYR A 65 1.37 19.78 11.02
CA TYR A 65 1.38 21.12 11.63
C TYR A 65 0.39 21.27 12.80
N ALA A 66 -0.22 20.18 13.25
CA ALA A 66 -1.16 20.23 14.36
C ALA A 66 -0.46 20.58 15.67
N GLN A 67 -1.00 21.55 16.40
CA GLN A 67 -0.44 22.02 17.68
C GLN A 67 -1.18 21.47 18.91
N SER A 68 -2.28 20.74 18.70
CA SER A 68 -3.07 20.14 19.77
C SER A 68 -3.68 18.80 19.36
N ILE A 69 -3.96 17.93 20.35
CA ILE A 69 -4.70 16.67 20.13
C ILE A 69 -6.04 16.95 19.44
N THR A 70 -6.73 18.03 19.79
CA THR A 70 -8.01 18.38 19.18
C THR A 70 -7.86 18.69 17.69
N SER A 71 -6.82 19.43 17.30
CA SER A 71 -6.54 19.71 15.88
C SER A 71 -6.15 18.45 15.09
N LEU A 72 -5.40 17.53 15.72
CA LEU A 72 -5.11 16.21 15.15
C LEU A 72 -6.40 15.42 14.92
N ARG A 73 -7.26 15.32 15.94
CA ARG A 73 -8.53 14.58 15.86
C ARG A 73 -9.42 15.13 14.75
N MET A 74 -9.53 16.45 14.60
CA MET A 74 -10.30 17.08 13.53
C MET A 74 -9.71 16.82 12.12
N ALA A 75 -8.38 16.80 11.99
CA ALA A 75 -7.74 16.48 10.73
C ALA A 75 -8.03 15.03 10.31
N VAL A 76 -7.96 14.12 11.28
CA VAL A 76 -8.18 12.69 11.08
C VAL A 76 -9.66 12.37 10.84
N SER A 77 -10.58 13.06 11.52
CA SER A 77 -12.02 12.87 11.30
C SER A 77 -12.48 13.35 9.92
N SER A 78 -11.71 14.21 9.26
CA SER A 78 -11.98 14.61 7.87
C SER A 78 -11.51 13.57 6.84
N LEU A 79 -10.86 12.50 7.30
CA LEU A 79 -10.42 11.41 6.45
C LEU A 79 -11.57 10.42 6.23
N GLU A 80 -11.99 10.26 4.99
CA GLU A 80 -12.89 9.16 4.59
C GLU A 80 -12.13 7.83 4.38
N GLU A 81 -10.79 7.88 4.38
CA GLU A 81 -9.96 6.71 4.12
C GLU A 81 -9.89 5.73 5.29
N ASN A 82 -9.61 4.47 4.96
CA ASN A 82 -9.48 3.40 5.94
C ASN A 82 -8.24 3.65 6.84
N PRO A 83 -8.33 3.40 8.16
CA PRO A 83 -7.18 3.38 9.06
C PRO A 83 -5.92 2.69 8.47
N ASP A 84 -6.09 1.56 7.78
CA ASP A 84 -5.00 0.83 7.10
C ASP A 84 -4.19 1.73 6.15
N GLU A 85 -4.89 2.57 5.38
CA GLU A 85 -4.28 3.45 4.38
C GLU A 85 -3.53 4.60 5.07
N LEU A 86 -4.13 5.21 6.10
CA LEU A 86 -3.51 6.25 6.90
C LEU A 86 -2.19 5.78 7.55
N PHE A 87 -2.14 4.56 8.08
CA PHE A 87 -0.93 3.97 8.66
C PHE A 87 0.21 3.89 7.63
N GLU A 88 -0.09 3.40 6.44
CA GLU A 88 0.90 3.27 5.36
C GLU A 88 1.39 4.64 4.86
N TRP A 89 0.48 5.61 4.76
CA TRP A 89 0.83 6.99 4.42
C TRP A 89 1.73 7.64 5.45
N ILE A 90 1.45 7.45 6.75
CA ILE A 90 2.29 7.98 7.82
C ILE A 90 3.66 7.29 7.82
N TYR A 91 3.70 5.96 7.74
CA TYR A 91 4.94 5.18 7.69
C TYR A 91 5.90 5.66 6.59
N GLU A 92 5.40 5.81 5.36
CA GLU A 92 6.19 6.23 4.20
C GLU A 92 6.76 7.65 4.37
N ASN A 93 6.04 8.53 5.06
CA ASN A 93 6.35 9.95 5.12
C ASN A 93 7.09 10.41 6.38
N ILE A 94 7.18 9.57 7.42
CA ILE A 94 7.96 9.85 8.63
C ILE A 94 9.38 10.36 8.29
N PRO A 95 10.19 9.70 7.41
CA PRO A 95 11.54 10.16 7.10
C PRO A 95 11.60 11.50 6.35
N ASN A 96 10.55 11.84 5.60
CA ASN A 96 10.47 13.11 4.88
C ASN A 96 10.16 14.28 5.81
N ILE A 97 9.41 14.00 6.88
CA ILE A 97 8.94 14.98 7.87
C ILE A 97 9.98 15.12 9.01
N LYS A 98 10.42 14.00 9.58
CA LYS A 98 11.31 13.92 10.76
C LYS A 98 12.76 13.76 10.34
N ARG A 99 13.49 14.88 10.26
CA ARG A 99 14.92 14.88 9.90
C ARG A 99 15.86 14.65 11.09
N ASN A 100 15.43 15.00 12.29
CA ASN A 100 16.22 14.76 13.50
C ASN A 100 16.21 13.26 13.83
N PRO A 101 17.38 12.60 13.98
CA PRO A 101 17.44 11.18 14.32
C PRO A 101 16.67 10.80 15.59
N ARG A 102 16.62 11.68 16.60
CA ARG A 102 15.89 11.41 17.85
C ARG A 102 14.38 11.42 17.63
N ASP A 103 13.88 12.38 16.86
CA ASP A 103 12.45 12.48 16.57
C ASP A 103 12.03 11.36 15.60
N LEU A 104 12.90 10.99 14.66
CA LEU A 104 12.72 9.83 13.78
C LEU A 104 12.60 8.53 14.59
N PHE A 105 13.52 8.32 15.53
CA PHE A 105 13.50 7.13 16.41
C PHE A 105 12.21 7.06 17.22
N LYS A 106 11.84 8.14 17.93
CA LYS A 106 10.60 8.19 18.72
C LYS A 106 9.36 7.96 17.85
N SER A 107 9.37 8.50 16.64
CA SER A 107 8.28 8.34 15.69
C SER A 107 8.06 6.88 15.30
N PHE A 108 9.14 6.17 14.97
CA PHE A 108 9.06 4.74 14.67
C PHE A 108 8.78 3.88 15.89
N GLU A 109 9.26 4.25 17.07
CA GLU A 109 8.94 3.55 18.33
C GLU A 109 7.44 3.59 18.62
N LEU A 110 6.83 4.78 18.53
CA LEU A 110 5.38 4.96 18.70
C LEU A 110 4.58 4.25 17.61
N LEU A 111 5.01 4.34 16.35
CA LEU A 111 4.33 3.66 15.24
C LEU A 111 4.40 2.13 15.38
N SER A 112 5.54 1.60 15.81
CA SER A 112 5.73 0.16 16.09
C SER A 112 4.79 -0.33 17.20
N PHE A 113 4.67 0.46 18.28
CA PHE A 113 3.71 0.20 19.34
C PHE A 113 2.28 0.19 18.77
N ALA A 114 1.89 1.21 18.00
CA ALA A 114 0.57 1.27 17.38
C ALA A 114 0.27 0.09 16.44
N ASP A 115 1.23 -0.33 15.60
CA ASP A 115 1.09 -1.49 14.71
C ASP A 115 0.83 -2.79 15.49
N TYR A 116 1.54 -3.00 16.60
CA TYR A 116 1.33 -4.16 17.47
C TYR A 116 -0.11 -4.23 18.00
N PHE A 117 -0.65 -3.11 18.52
CA PHE A 117 -2.04 -3.06 19.00
C PHE A 117 -3.03 -3.22 17.85
N TYR A 118 -2.79 -2.54 16.73
CA TYR A 118 -3.66 -2.63 15.55
C TYR A 118 -3.76 -4.07 15.02
N ARG A 119 -2.63 -4.79 14.97
CA ARG A 119 -2.59 -6.19 14.56
C ARG A 119 -3.38 -7.09 15.49
N ASN A 120 -3.23 -6.91 16.81
CA ASN A 120 -3.95 -7.70 17.81
C ASN A 120 -5.46 -7.44 17.76
N MET A 121 -5.84 -6.17 17.67
CA MET A 121 -7.20 -5.69 17.51
C MET A 121 -7.87 -6.35 16.29
N ARG A 122 -7.22 -6.27 15.13
CA ARG A 122 -7.68 -6.88 13.87
C ARG A 122 -7.77 -8.40 13.94
N SER A 123 -6.81 -9.06 14.58
CA SER A 123 -6.82 -10.52 14.73
C SER A 123 -7.96 -11.03 15.62
N ARG A 124 -8.41 -10.21 16.59
CA ARG A 124 -9.50 -10.56 17.52
C ARG A 124 -10.86 -10.05 17.05
N GLY A 125 -10.89 -9.12 16.09
CA GLY A 125 -12.11 -8.45 15.65
C GLY A 125 -12.67 -7.44 16.66
N ASP A 126 -11.90 -7.07 17.68
CA ASP A 126 -12.32 -6.13 18.72
C ASP A 126 -11.88 -4.72 18.35
N TRP A 127 -12.78 -3.92 17.77
CA TRP A 127 -12.47 -2.58 17.29
C TRP A 127 -12.55 -1.47 18.36
N SER A 128 -12.74 -1.82 19.63
CA SER A 128 -12.90 -0.83 20.72
C SER A 128 -11.72 0.14 20.87
N TRP A 129 -10.52 -0.28 20.46
CA TRP A 129 -9.27 0.50 20.57
C TRP A 129 -8.96 1.36 19.35
N ILE A 130 -9.78 1.31 18.28
CA ILE A 130 -9.48 2.02 17.04
C ILE A 130 -9.41 3.53 17.25
N SER A 131 -10.27 4.09 18.10
CA SER A 131 -10.29 5.52 18.43
C SER A 131 -8.94 5.99 19.01
N TYR A 132 -8.34 5.19 19.90
CA TYR A 132 -7.02 5.48 20.47
C TYR A 132 -5.92 5.43 19.40
N LEU A 133 -5.98 4.44 18.50
CA LEU A 133 -5.00 4.32 17.42
C LEU A 133 -5.09 5.48 16.43
N MET A 134 -6.31 5.93 16.11
CA MET A 134 -6.54 7.09 15.24
C MET A 134 -6.11 8.42 15.87
N GLU A 135 -5.80 8.46 17.17
CA GLU A 135 -5.15 9.59 17.82
C GLU A 135 -3.64 9.41 17.91
N LEU A 136 -3.19 8.22 18.30
CA LEU A 136 -1.79 7.90 18.52
C LEU A 136 -0.97 7.96 17.21
N VAL A 137 -1.48 7.36 16.14
CA VAL A 137 -0.73 7.17 14.89
C VAL A 137 -0.45 8.52 14.19
N PRO A 138 -1.43 9.43 14.06
CA PRO A 138 -1.18 10.78 13.54
C PRO A 138 -0.26 11.61 14.44
N SER A 139 -0.29 11.39 15.76
CA SER A 139 0.56 12.14 16.69
C SER A 139 2.06 11.92 16.45
N VAL A 140 2.44 10.80 15.81
CA VAL A 140 3.80 10.49 15.37
C VAL A 140 4.39 11.58 14.47
N LEU A 141 3.56 12.21 13.63
CA LEU A 141 4.01 13.25 12.71
C LEU A 141 4.05 14.64 13.36
N SER A 142 3.36 14.82 14.50
CA SER A 142 3.33 16.09 15.22
C SER A 142 4.74 16.46 15.76
N PRO A 143 5.13 17.74 15.79
CA PRO A 143 6.45 18.15 16.27
C PRO A 143 6.62 17.84 17.77
N LEU A 144 7.54 16.92 18.10
CA LEU A 144 7.84 16.51 19.47
C LEU A 144 8.73 17.52 20.23
N THR A 145 9.52 18.31 19.50
CA THR A 145 10.57 19.18 20.05
C THR A 145 10.37 20.66 19.71
N GLY A 146 9.24 21.03 19.09
CA GLY A 146 8.92 22.42 18.75
C GLY A 146 9.81 23.07 17.68
N GLN A 147 10.78 22.34 17.12
CA GLN A 147 11.70 22.83 16.10
C GLN A 147 11.79 21.82 14.94
N GLU A 148 10.77 21.79 14.10
CA GLU A 148 10.89 21.19 12.78
C GLU A 148 10.69 22.30 11.75
N GLY A 149 11.75 22.51 10.97
CA GLY A 149 11.95 23.70 10.14
C GLY A 149 10.82 23.94 9.14
N LYS A 150 10.73 25.19 8.71
CA LYS A 150 9.78 25.80 7.74
C LYS A 150 9.67 25.11 6.36
N ILE A 151 10.23 23.93 6.19
CA ILE A 151 10.25 23.19 4.92
C ILE A 151 8.94 22.42 4.82
N ILE A 152 8.19 22.69 3.76
CA ILE A 152 6.99 21.93 3.42
C ILE A 152 7.46 20.54 2.97
N PRO A 153 7.19 19.46 3.73
CA PRO A 153 7.62 18.13 3.35
C PRO A 153 6.90 17.70 2.08
N LYS A 154 7.62 17.03 1.18
CA LYS A 154 7.01 16.36 0.03
C LYS A 154 6.43 15.05 0.51
N TYR A 155 5.12 14.89 0.37
CA TYR A 155 4.44 13.64 0.68
C TYR A 155 4.55 12.67 -0.49
N ASN A 156 4.93 11.44 -0.20
CA ASN A 156 5.02 10.34 -1.16
C ASN A 156 3.89 9.34 -0.91
N PRO A 157 3.30 8.77 -1.98
CA PRO A 157 2.34 7.69 -1.83
C PRO A 157 3.01 6.43 -1.25
N PRO A 158 2.26 5.59 -0.50
CA PRO A 158 2.81 4.37 0.08
C PRO A 158 3.39 3.45 -0.99
N THR A 159 4.67 3.12 -0.84
CA THR A 159 5.37 2.25 -1.79
C THR A 159 5.46 0.83 -1.28
N ARG A 160 5.43 0.63 0.04
CA ARG A 160 5.53 -0.68 0.70
C ARG A 160 4.49 -1.68 0.20
N VAL A 161 3.21 -1.29 0.16
CA VAL A 161 2.14 -2.18 -0.33
C VAL A 161 2.41 -2.60 -1.77
N ARG A 162 2.75 -1.64 -2.65
CA ARG A 162 3.09 -1.91 -4.05
C ARG A 162 4.31 -2.83 -4.16
N TYR A 163 5.33 -2.60 -3.35
CA TYR A 163 6.52 -3.44 -3.28
C TYR A 163 6.16 -4.87 -2.89
N ILE A 164 5.37 -5.07 -1.83
CA ILE A 164 4.90 -6.39 -1.38
C ILE A 164 4.14 -7.10 -2.50
N PHE A 165 3.20 -6.42 -3.16
CA PHE A 165 2.45 -6.98 -4.28
C PHE A 165 3.38 -7.40 -5.43
N SER A 166 4.34 -6.55 -5.82
CA SER A 166 5.29 -6.88 -6.89
C SER A 166 6.22 -8.03 -6.53
N ALA A 167 6.64 -8.12 -5.27
CA ALA A 167 7.50 -9.16 -4.75
C ALA A 167 6.78 -10.51 -4.62
N ARG A 168 5.46 -10.49 -4.41
CA ARG A 168 4.64 -11.69 -4.17
C ARG A 168 4.74 -12.73 -5.28
N LYS A 169 4.62 -12.33 -6.56
CA LYS A 169 4.73 -13.28 -7.70
C LYS A 169 6.09 -14.00 -7.70
N LYS A 170 7.18 -13.26 -7.45
CA LYS A 170 8.53 -13.82 -7.36
C LYS A 170 8.68 -14.73 -6.14
N TRP A 171 8.13 -14.33 -5.01
CA TRP A 171 8.17 -15.10 -3.75
C TRP A 171 7.39 -16.41 -3.86
N GLU A 172 6.20 -16.40 -4.44
CA GLU A 172 5.38 -17.60 -4.69
C GLU A 172 6.09 -18.59 -5.61
N LYS A 173 6.77 -18.12 -6.67
CA LYS A 173 7.62 -18.96 -7.51
C LYS A 173 8.76 -19.61 -6.68
N ARG A 174 9.46 -18.83 -5.86
CA ARG A 174 10.55 -19.35 -5.01
C ARG A 174 10.06 -20.39 -4.00
N ILE A 175 8.89 -20.18 -3.38
CA ILE A 175 8.29 -21.16 -2.47
C ILE A 175 7.99 -22.48 -3.19
N LYS A 176 7.42 -22.42 -4.40
CA LYS A 176 7.14 -23.62 -5.20
C LYS A 176 8.43 -24.41 -5.49
N ILE A 177 9.46 -23.72 -5.96
CA ILE A 177 10.79 -24.32 -6.22
C ILE A 177 11.35 -24.96 -4.95
N ALA A 178 11.34 -24.23 -3.83
CA ALA A 178 11.88 -24.71 -2.57
C ALA A 178 11.14 -25.95 -2.04
N LYS A 179 9.82 -26.05 -2.27
CA LYS A 179 9.01 -27.21 -1.89
C LYS A 179 9.37 -28.45 -2.72
N GLU A 180 9.54 -28.31 -4.03
CA GLU A 180 9.91 -29.44 -4.90
C GLU A 180 11.34 -29.94 -4.64
N ILE A 181 12.29 -29.03 -4.45
CA ILE A 181 13.65 -29.39 -4.05
C ILE A 181 13.62 -30.08 -2.68
N GLY A 182 12.90 -29.51 -1.70
CA GLY A 182 12.77 -30.05 -0.35
C GLY A 182 12.25 -31.49 -0.30
N LYS A 183 11.32 -31.87 -1.18
CA LYS A 183 10.85 -33.27 -1.30
C LYS A 183 11.98 -34.24 -1.69
N ARG A 184 12.90 -33.80 -2.56
CA ARG A 184 14.00 -34.64 -3.08
C ARG A 184 15.18 -34.73 -2.11
N ILE A 185 15.48 -33.64 -1.39
CA ILE A 185 16.59 -33.59 -0.43
C ILE A 185 16.15 -33.80 1.03
N HIS A 186 14.87 -34.17 1.24
CA HIS A 186 14.25 -34.39 2.56
C HIS A 186 14.39 -33.21 3.55
N LEU A 187 14.33 -31.98 3.04
CA LEU A 187 14.34 -30.76 3.84
C LEU A 187 13.00 -30.02 3.77
N SER A 188 12.68 -29.26 4.82
CA SER A 188 11.50 -28.40 4.79
C SER A 188 11.67 -27.30 3.75
N GLY A 189 10.60 -26.94 3.03
CA GLY A 189 10.66 -25.89 2.00
C GLY A 189 11.17 -24.55 2.54
N ARG A 190 10.90 -24.24 3.83
CA ARG A 190 11.46 -23.06 4.50
C ARG A 190 13.00 -23.14 4.59
N ARG A 191 13.54 -24.29 5.00
CA ARG A 191 14.99 -24.48 5.10
C ARG A 191 15.65 -24.37 3.73
N VAL A 192 15.08 -25.01 2.72
CA VAL A 192 15.56 -24.92 1.32
C VAL A 192 15.55 -23.49 0.80
N LEU A 193 14.51 -22.71 1.13
CA LEU A 193 14.40 -21.31 0.70
C LEU A 193 15.53 -20.42 1.24
N HIS A 194 16.03 -20.71 2.45
CA HIS A 194 17.10 -19.94 3.08
C HIS A 194 18.50 -20.50 2.79
N GLU A 195 18.66 -21.83 2.73
CA GLU A 195 19.96 -22.48 2.65
C GLU A 195 20.35 -22.92 1.23
N VAL A 196 19.40 -23.08 0.31
CA VAL A 196 19.67 -23.64 -1.04
C VAL A 196 19.32 -22.65 -2.14
N VAL A 197 18.13 -22.05 -2.10
CA VAL A 197 17.65 -21.14 -3.15
C VAL A 197 18.60 -19.96 -3.45
N PRO A 198 19.27 -19.32 -2.46
CA PRO A 198 20.22 -18.25 -2.74
C PRO A 198 21.43 -18.70 -3.58
N PHE A 199 21.82 -19.97 -3.50
CA PHE A 199 22.97 -20.52 -4.21
C PHE A 199 22.60 -21.12 -5.57
N LEU A 200 21.32 -21.35 -5.85
CA LEU A 200 20.85 -21.90 -7.14
C LEU A 200 21.39 -21.14 -8.36
N PRO A 201 21.41 -19.79 -8.41
CA PRO A 201 21.97 -19.08 -9.56
C PRO A 201 23.46 -19.38 -9.79
N TYR A 202 24.23 -19.56 -8.71
CA TYR A 202 25.66 -19.85 -8.78
C TYR A 202 25.91 -21.30 -9.22
N ILE A 203 25.14 -22.25 -8.66
CA ILE A 203 25.16 -23.66 -9.02
C ILE A 203 24.80 -23.80 -10.51
N LEU A 204 23.73 -23.14 -10.96
CA LEU A 204 23.26 -23.21 -12.33
C LEU A 204 24.22 -22.56 -13.34
N SER A 205 24.97 -21.54 -12.93
CA SER A 205 25.95 -20.89 -13.81
C SER A 205 27.21 -21.75 -14.05
N ASN A 206 27.45 -22.76 -13.21
CA ASN A 206 28.61 -23.66 -13.30
C ASN A 206 28.21 -25.07 -13.76
N LYS A 207 28.03 -25.24 -15.07
CA LYS A 207 27.66 -26.53 -15.71
C LYS A 207 28.57 -27.71 -15.34
N LYS A 208 29.83 -27.47 -14.96
CA LYS A 208 30.79 -28.53 -14.60
C LYS A 208 30.47 -29.25 -13.28
N ILE A 209 29.62 -28.67 -12.43
CA ILE A 209 29.33 -29.19 -11.09
C ILE A 209 28.09 -30.09 -11.10
N ILE A 210 27.20 -29.94 -12.09
CA ILE A 210 25.91 -30.60 -12.12
C ILE A 210 25.99 -31.79 -13.10
N PRO A 211 25.69 -33.02 -12.67
CA PRO A 211 25.55 -34.16 -13.58
C PRO A 211 24.53 -33.84 -14.68
N GLU A 212 24.82 -34.24 -15.92
CA GLU A 212 24.04 -33.86 -17.12
C GLU A 212 22.54 -34.19 -17.00
N GLU A 213 22.21 -35.32 -16.36
CA GLU A 213 20.83 -35.73 -16.06
C GLU A 213 20.11 -34.78 -15.09
N SER A 214 20.84 -34.26 -14.10
CA SER A 214 20.29 -33.29 -13.13
C SER A 214 20.17 -31.89 -13.75
N TRP A 215 21.04 -31.56 -14.70
CA TRP A 215 20.98 -30.33 -15.47
C TRP A 215 19.72 -30.26 -16.33
N ASN A 216 19.41 -31.34 -17.06
CA ASN A 216 18.25 -31.40 -17.95
C ASN A 216 16.91 -31.24 -17.19
N ILE A 217 16.79 -31.86 -16.01
CA ILE A 217 15.60 -31.71 -15.14
C ILE A 217 15.47 -30.26 -14.62
N LEU A 218 16.60 -29.60 -14.33
CA LEU A 218 16.60 -28.21 -13.88
C LEU A 218 16.29 -27.25 -15.04
N THR A 219 16.81 -27.48 -16.25
CA THR A 219 16.55 -26.63 -17.41
C THR A 219 15.11 -26.72 -17.89
N ASP A 220 14.53 -27.92 -18.01
CA ASP A 220 13.12 -28.09 -18.38
C ASP A 220 12.20 -27.36 -17.39
N TYR A 221 12.55 -27.43 -16.10
CA TYR A 221 11.79 -26.78 -15.03
C TYR A 221 11.99 -25.25 -14.99
N LEU A 222 13.16 -24.75 -15.37
CA LEU A 222 13.45 -23.32 -15.47
C LEU A 222 12.83 -22.69 -16.73
N GLU A 223 12.73 -23.42 -17.84
CA GLU A 223 12.03 -22.99 -19.05
C GLU A 223 10.51 -22.90 -18.80
N ASP A 224 9.90 -23.88 -18.13
CA ASP A 224 8.48 -23.84 -17.76
C ASP A 224 8.15 -22.70 -16.75
N LEU A 225 9.16 -22.22 -16.01
CA LEU A 225 9.07 -21.03 -15.15
C LEU A 225 9.27 -19.70 -15.90
N ARG A 226 9.85 -19.74 -17.10
CA ARG A 226 10.16 -18.59 -17.96
C ARG A 226 9.03 -18.29 -18.95
N GLU A 227 8.26 -19.31 -19.33
CA GLU A 227 7.09 -19.21 -20.23
C GLU A 227 5.77 -18.81 -19.53
N LYS A 228 5.74 -18.64 -18.19
CA LYS A 228 4.55 -18.25 -17.37
C LYS A 228 4.83 -17.06 -16.42
#